data_AF-A0A1I9G990-F1
#
_entry.id   AF-A0A1I9G990-F1
#
_cell.length_a   1.000
_cell.length_b   1.000
_cell.length_c   1.000
_cell.angle_alpha   90.00
_cell.angle_beta   90.00
_cell.angle_gamma   90.00
#
_symmetry.space_group_name_H-M   'P 1'
#
loop_
_entity.id
_entity.type
_entity.pdbx_description
1 polymer ?
#
loop_
_entity_poly.entity_id
_entity_poly.type
_entity_poly.pdbx_seq_one_letter_code
_entity_poly.pdbx_strand_id
1 'polypeptide(L)'
;MVELRVSRITADFAVLALCAIPLLIFHKWVEPYKRGFYCDDESIRYPYRPSTVSRQMLIVIGLVVPAILIILTETFRVLIWERKCKNEFQHYRCKRYVIPRLVVRLYVFFGYFLIGVIFNQLMVDIAKYTIGRHRPHFIAVCKPKHMEIQHIAIGGSSSNRTLAIRRVSMKS
;
A
#
# COMPACT_ATOMS: atom_id res chain seq x y z
N MET A 1 26.63 21.82 17.68
CA MET A 1 27.07 20.66 16.86
C MET A 1 26.25 19.48 17.33
N VAL A 2 25.46 18.86 16.44
CA VAL A 2 24.56 17.75 16.82
C VAL A 2 25.21 16.44 16.38
N GLU A 3 25.43 15.52 17.33
CA GLU A 3 25.94 14.18 17.02
C GLU A 3 24.81 13.27 16.57
N LEU A 4 24.96 12.65 15.39
CA LEU A 4 24.07 11.58 14.95
C LEU A 4 24.39 10.32 15.76
N ARG A 5 23.59 10.01 16.78
CA ARG A 5 23.70 8.76 17.53
C ARG A 5 23.27 7.60 16.64
N VAL A 6 24.13 6.58 16.52
CA VAL A 6 23.87 5.35 15.77
C VAL A 6 22.60 4.66 16.25
N SER A 7 22.26 4.78 17.55
CA SER A 7 21.05 4.22 18.13
C SER A 7 19.75 4.70 17.48
N ARG A 8 19.70 5.96 16.99
CA ARG A 8 18.53 6.49 16.29
C ARG A 8 18.38 5.86 14.91
N ILE A 9 19.48 5.75 14.17
CA ILE A 9 19.51 5.11 12.86
C ILE A 9 19.05 3.65 12.98
N THR A 10 19.60 2.91 13.95
CA THR A 10 19.18 1.52 14.18
C THR A 10 17.73 1.40 14.60
N ALA A 11 17.19 2.35 15.37
CA ALA A 11 15.77 2.38 15.71
C ALA A 11 14.88 2.63 14.49
N ASP A 12 15.26 3.55 13.60
CA ASP A 12 14.53 3.82 12.35
C ASP A 12 14.45 2.56 11.48
N PHE A 13 15.58 1.86 11.30
CA PHE A 13 15.62 0.58 10.58
C PHE A 13 14.84 -0.52 11.27
N ALA A 14 14.87 -0.60 12.60
CA ALA A 14 14.09 -1.56 13.37
C ALA A 14 12.58 -1.32 13.21
N VAL A 15 12.13 -0.06 13.24
CA VAL A 15 10.73 0.33 13.00
C VAL A 15 10.32 -0.01 11.56
N LEU A 16 11.16 0.31 10.58
CA LEU A 16 10.92 -0.06 9.18
C LEU A 16 10.78 -1.57 9.01
N ALA A 17 11.67 -2.36 9.63
CA ALA A 17 11.60 -3.82 9.59
C ALA A 17 10.32 -4.34 10.27
N LEU A 18 9.96 -3.80 11.44
CA LEU A 18 8.75 -4.17 12.18
C LEU A 18 7.48 -3.94 11.35
N CYS A 19 7.42 -2.87 10.54
CA CYS A 19 6.27 -2.61 9.67
C CYS A 19 6.32 -3.40 8.35
N ALA A 20 7.52 -3.63 7.80
CA ALA A 20 7.69 -4.34 6.53
C ALA A 20 7.47 -5.86 6.65
N ILE A 21 7.87 -6.48 7.76
CA ILE A 21 7.73 -7.93 7.98
C ILE A 21 6.26 -8.38 7.91
N PRO A 22 5.30 -7.77 8.64
CA PRO A 22 3.89 -8.09 8.51
C PRO A 22 3.37 -7.93 7.08
N LEU A 23 3.76 -6.85 6.39
CA LEU A 23 3.35 -6.60 5.01
C LEU A 23 3.81 -7.71 4.06
N LEU A 24 5.05 -8.17 4.20
CA LEU A 24 5.59 -9.29 3.42
C LEU A 24 4.85 -10.60 3.72
N ILE A 25 4.52 -10.85 4.98
CA ILE A 25 3.72 -12.02 5.40
C ILE A 25 2.32 -11.96 4.78
N PHE A 26 1.63 -10.81 4.89
CA PHE A 26 0.32 -10.59 4.28
C PHE A 26 0.32 -10.76 2.76
N HIS A 27 1.42 -10.38 2.10
CA HIS A 27 1.51 -10.50 0.66
C HIS A 27 1.78 -11.94 0.18
N LYS A 28 2.56 -12.72 0.93
CA LYS A 28 3.00 -14.06 0.53
C LYS A 28 2.15 -15.21 1.07
N TRP A 29 1.60 -15.09 2.29
CA TRP A 29 1.01 -16.23 3.01
C TRP A 29 -0.49 -16.11 3.27
N VAL A 30 -1.09 -14.94 3.10
CA VAL A 30 -2.52 -14.74 3.40
C VAL A 30 -3.35 -15.00 2.15
N GLU A 31 -4.12 -16.09 2.17
CA GLU A 31 -5.15 -16.34 1.17
C GLU A 31 -6.35 -15.39 1.39
N PRO A 32 -6.94 -14.85 0.31
CA PRO A 32 -8.12 -14.00 0.44
C PRO A 32 -9.29 -14.79 1.02
N TYR A 33 -10.00 -14.16 1.98
CA TYR A 33 -11.21 -14.74 2.56
C TYR A 33 -12.25 -15.04 1.47
N LYS A 34 -12.65 -16.30 1.35
CA LYS A 34 -13.62 -16.75 0.34
C LYS A 34 -15.03 -16.48 0.86
N ARG A 35 -15.67 -15.44 0.34
CA ARG A 35 -17.08 -15.13 0.60
C ARG A 35 -17.97 -15.55 -0.58
N GLY A 36 -19.14 -16.11 -0.27
CA GLY A 36 -20.17 -16.41 -1.28
C GLY A 36 -20.71 -15.14 -1.95
N PHE A 37 -21.25 -15.30 -3.17
CA PHE A 37 -21.87 -14.24 -3.95
C PHE A 37 -23.26 -14.67 -4.43
N TYR A 38 -24.13 -13.71 -4.72
CA TYR A 38 -25.46 -13.99 -5.29
C TYR A 38 -25.37 -14.05 -6.81
N CYS A 39 -26.06 -15.01 -7.41
CA CYS A 39 -26.09 -15.17 -8.87
C CYS A 39 -26.83 -14.02 -9.56
N ASP A 40 -27.80 -13.43 -8.88
CA ASP A 40 -28.67 -12.35 -9.38
C ASP A 40 -28.07 -10.94 -9.16
N ASP A 41 -26.83 -10.84 -8.68
CA ASP A 41 -26.20 -9.55 -8.37
C ASP A 41 -25.60 -8.91 -9.64
N GLU A 42 -26.26 -7.86 -10.15
CA GLU A 42 -25.79 -7.09 -11.32
C GLU A 42 -24.48 -6.33 -11.05
N SER A 43 -24.10 -6.10 -9.78
CA SER A 43 -22.89 -5.35 -9.45
C SER A 43 -21.58 -6.06 -9.81
N ILE A 44 -21.63 -7.37 -10.07
CA ILE A 44 -20.48 -8.24 -10.40
C ILE A 44 -20.50 -8.78 -11.85
N ARG A 45 -21.40 -8.24 -12.69
CA ARG A 45 -21.63 -8.64 -14.10
C ARG A 45 -21.10 -7.66 -15.14
N TYR A 46 -20.34 -6.64 -14.72
CA TYR A 46 -19.78 -5.67 -15.66
C TYR A 46 -18.77 -6.32 -16.63
N PRO A 47 -18.72 -5.87 -17.89
CA PRO A 47 -17.77 -6.41 -18.85
C PRO A 47 -16.33 -6.14 -18.43
N TYR A 48 -15.44 -7.10 -18.67
CA TYR A 48 -14.02 -6.91 -18.43
C TYR A 48 -13.47 -5.83 -19.37
N ARG A 49 -12.94 -4.75 -18.79
CA ARG A 49 -12.18 -3.73 -19.51
C ARG A 49 -10.72 -3.84 -19.08
N PRO A 50 -9.76 -3.93 -20.01
CA PRO A 50 -8.35 -3.93 -19.65
C PRO A 50 -7.99 -2.62 -18.96
N SER A 51 -7.13 -2.68 -17.96
CA SER A 51 -6.71 -1.51 -17.18
C SER A 51 -5.97 -0.52 -18.08
N THR A 52 -6.51 0.68 -18.29
CA THR A 52 -5.84 1.78 -19.02
C THR A 52 -4.55 2.22 -18.32
N VAL A 53 -4.50 2.12 -16.99
CA VAL A 53 -3.31 2.40 -16.19
C VAL A 53 -2.93 1.15 -15.42
N SER A 54 -1.71 0.66 -15.63
CA SER A 54 -1.22 -0.53 -14.94
C SER A 54 -0.99 -0.24 -13.45
N ARG A 55 -1.21 -1.25 -12.60
CA ARG A 55 -0.95 -1.13 -11.16
C ARG A 55 0.49 -0.67 -10.86
N GLN A 56 1.45 -1.17 -11.64
CA GLN A 56 2.86 -0.82 -11.48
C GLN A 56 3.09 0.67 -11.75
N MET A 57 2.43 1.22 -12.77
CA MET A 57 2.53 2.64 -13.09
C MET A 57 2.00 3.53 -11.96
N LEU A 58 0.88 3.18 -11.31
CA LEU A 58 0.40 3.93 -10.15
C LEU A 58 1.41 3.93 -9.00
N ILE A 59 2.04 2.78 -8.73
CA ILE A 59 3.04 2.66 -7.66
C ILE A 59 4.28 3.50 -8.00
N VAL A 60 4.77 3.41 -9.24
CA VAL A 60 5.95 4.17 -9.69
C VAL A 60 5.69 5.67 -9.59
N ILE A 61 4.57 6.16 -10.12
CA ILE A 61 4.23 7.58 -10.06
C ILE A 61 4.06 8.04 -8.60
N GLY A 62 3.37 7.25 -7.78
CA GLY A 62 3.15 7.54 -6.37
C GLY A 62 4.42 7.57 -5.53
N LEU A 63 5.50 6.92 -5.97
CA LEU A 63 6.80 6.95 -5.29
C LEU A 63 7.73 8.03 -5.84
N VAL A 64 7.79 8.18 -7.17
CA VAL A 64 8.72 9.07 -7.85
C VAL A 64 8.34 10.53 -7.65
N VAL A 65 7.05 10.87 -7.74
CA VAL A 65 6.61 12.28 -7.62
C VAL A 65 6.93 12.85 -6.23
N PRO A 66 6.58 12.21 -5.10
CA PRO A 66 6.96 12.71 -3.78
C PRO A 66 8.47 12.71 -3.54
N ALA A 67 9.20 11.71 -4.05
CA ALA A 67 10.66 11.65 -3.92
C ALA A 67 11.35 12.86 -4.59
N ILE A 68 10.92 13.22 -5.79
CA ILE A 68 11.42 14.41 -6.50
C ILE A 68 11.08 15.68 -5.72
N LEU A 69 9.86 15.81 -5.19
CA LEU A 69 9.46 16.96 -4.39
C LEU A 69 10.32 17.12 -3.12
N ILE A 70 10.64 16.03 -2.43
CA ILE A 70 11.54 16.06 -1.25
C ILE A 70 12.93 16.56 -1.65
N ILE A 71 13.49 16.06 -2.76
CA ILE A 71 14.81 16.50 -3.23
C ILE A 71 14.79 17.98 -3.61
N LEU A 72 13.79 18.42 -4.39
CA LEU A 72 13.66 19.80 -4.83
C LEU A 72 13.48 20.77 -3.65
N THR A 73 12.61 20.43 -2.70
CA THR A 73 12.34 21.30 -1.54
C THR A 73 13.55 21.42 -0.61
N GLU A 74 14.26 20.33 -0.35
CA GLU A 74 15.46 20.37 0.50
C GLU A 74 16.65 21.05 -0.19
N THR A 75 16.83 20.83 -1.49
CA THR A 75 17.86 21.54 -2.26
C THR A 75 17.56 23.04 -2.35
N PHE A 76 16.31 23.43 -2.62
CA PHE A 76 15.89 24.83 -2.62
C PHE A 76 16.12 25.49 -1.25
N ARG A 77 15.74 24.80 -0.16
CA ARG A 77 15.95 25.28 1.22
C ARG A 77 17.43 25.50 1.52
N VAL A 78 18.31 24.57 1.15
CA VAL A 78 19.76 24.72 1.37
C VAL A 78 20.35 25.85 0.50
N LEU A 79 19.95 25.93 -0.78
CA LEU A 79 20.54 26.90 -1.70
C LEU A 79 20.12 28.35 -1.43
N ILE A 80 18.87 28.59 -1.05
CA ILE A 80 18.32 29.95 -0.92
C ILE A 80 18.23 30.38 0.54
N TRP A 81 17.66 29.54 1.40
CA TRP A 81 17.43 29.90 2.80
C TRP A 81 18.72 29.84 3.62
N GLU A 82 19.50 28.77 3.47
CA GLU A 82 20.71 28.62 4.30
C GLU A 82 21.83 29.58 3.91
N ARG A 83 21.89 30.01 2.63
CA ARG A 83 22.83 31.08 2.23
C ARG A 83 22.52 32.42 2.88
N LYS A 84 21.25 32.69 3.21
CA LYS A 84 20.81 33.97 3.82
C LYS A 84 21.12 34.07 5.31
N CYS A 85 21.24 32.93 6.02
CA CYS A 85 21.42 32.88 7.49
C CYS A 85 22.69 32.08 7.90
N LYS A 86 23.85 32.34 7.28
CA LYS A 86 25.09 31.55 7.49
C LYS A 86 25.50 31.29 8.96
N ASN A 87 25.19 32.18 9.90
CA ASN A 87 25.71 32.13 11.27
C ASN A 87 24.90 31.24 12.24
N GLU A 88 23.72 30.75 11.84
CA GLU A 88 22.84 29.94 12.69
C GLU A 88 23.00 28.42 12.47
N PHE A 89 23.77 28.01 11.47
CA PHE A 89 23.73 26.62 10.99
C PHE A 89 24.84 25.75 11.56
N GLN A 90 24.45 24.87 12.49
CA GLN A 90 25.33 23.85 13.05
C GLN A 90 25.60 22.70 12.06
N HIS A 91 26.87 22.34 11.91
CA HIS A 91 27.29 21.15 11.19
C HIS A 91 26.94 19.86 11.96
N TYR A 92 26.54 18.82 11.22
CA TYR A 92 26.33 17.48 11.76
C TYR A 92 27.63 16.69 11.63
N ARG A 93 28.03 16.05 12.73
CA ARG A 93 29.20 15.18 12.76
C ARG A 93 28.72 13.76 13.02
N CYS A 94 29.22 12.82 12.23
CA CYS A 94 28.99 11.40 12.44
C CYS A 94 30.34 10.75 12.71
N LYS A 95 30.62 10.50 14.00
CA LYS A 95 31.95 10.10 14.48
C LYS A 95 33.05 11.05 13.95
N ARG A 96 33.97 10.55 13.12
CA ARG A 96 35.12 11.28 12.59
C ARG A 96 34.84 11.99 11.25
N TYR A 97 33.68 11.76 10.64
CA TYR A 97 33.30 12.32 9.34
C TYR A 97 32.31 13.49 9.51
N VAL A 98 32.54 14.57 8.75
CA VAL A 98 31.59 15.68 8.60
C VAL A 98 30.63 15.33 7.46
N ILE A 99 29.34 15.20 7.78
CA ILE A 99 28.31 14.87 6.78
C ILE A 99 27.61 16.17 6.37
N PRO A 100 27.40 16.42 5.07
CA PRO A 100 26.62 17.57 4.63
C PRO A 100 25.18 17.48 5.16
N ARG A 101 24.66 18.59 5.67
CA ARG A 101 23.31 18.67 6.25
C ARG A 101 22.20 18.23 5.30
N LEU A 102 22.38 18.49 4.00
CA LEU A 102 21.47 18.06 2.95
C LEU A 102 21.26 16.53 3.00
N VAL A 103 22.33 15.76 3.14
CA VAL A 103 22.25 14.29 3.17
C VAL A 103 21.51 13.81 4.42
N VAL A 104 21.77 14.42 5.58
CA VAL A 104 21.08 14.06 6.83
C VAL A 104 19.58 14.36 6.72
N ARG A 105 19.21 15.53 6.18
CA ARG A 105 17.79 15.88 6.00
C ARG A 105 17.10 14.99 4.98
N LEU A 106 17.72 14.76 3.83
CA LEU A 106 17.19 13.84 2.82
C LEU A 106 16.96 12.46 3.44
N TYR A 107 17.94 11.91 4.17
CA TYR A 107 17.79 10.63 4.87
C TYR A 107 16.56 10.63 5.80
N VAL A 108 16.40 11.68 6.63
CA VAL A 108 15.27 11.77 7.57
C VAL A 108 13.92 11.86 6.85
N PHE A 109 13.79 12.71 5.83
CA PHE A 109 12.55 12.87 5.07
C PHE A 109 12.20 11.63 4.25
N PHE A 110 13.18 10.99 3.62
CA PHE A 110 12.98 9.71 2.96
C PHE A 110 12.58 8.61 3.94
N GLY A 111 13.16 8.60 5.15
CA GLY A 111 12.75 7.70 6.22
C GLY A 111 11.26 7.83 6.56
N TYR A 112 10.79 9.05 6.83
CA TYR A 112 9.37 9.31 7.08
C TYR A 112 8.47 8.93 5.91
N PHE A 113 8.91 9.25 4.68
CA PHE A 113 8.18 8.88 3.47
C PHE A 113 8.00 7.37 3.34
N LEU A 114 9.06 6.59 3.53
CA LEU A 114 9.02 5.12 3.43
C LEU A 114 8.13 4.49 4.51
N ILE A 115 8.22 4.97 5.76
CA ILE A 115 7.35 4.50 6.84
C ILE A 115 5.88 4.76 6.48
N GLY A 116 5.56 5.95 5.97
CA GLY A 116 4.22 6.32 5.53
C GLY A 116 3.70 5.42 4.40
N VAL A 117 4.54 5.11 3.42
CA VAL A 117 4.18 4.19 2.31
C VAL A 117 3.87 2.80 2.83
N ILE A 118 4.74 2.23 3.68
CA ILE A 118 4.56 0.89 4.24
C ILE A 118 3.28 0.83 5.06
N PHE A 119 3.04 1.83 5.92
CA PHE A 119 1.85 1.90 6.75
C PHE A 119 0.58 2.01 5.92
N ASN A 120 0.55 2.89 4.92
CA ASN A 120 -0.59 3.04 4.03
C ASN A 120 -0.88 1.75 3.25
N GLN A 121 0.16 1.09 2.74
CA GLN A 121 0.00 -0.16 2.01
C GLN A 121 -0.57 -1.27 2.92
N LEU A 122 -0.06 -1.37 4.15
CA LEU A 122 -0.58 -2.30 5.15
C LEU A 122 -2.05 -2.03 5.48
N MET A 123 -2.43 -0.77 5.69
CA MET A 123 -3.82 -0.38 5.95
C MET A 123 -4.75 -0.75 4.79
N VAL A 124 -4.33 -0.46 3.56
CA VAL A 124 -5.10 -0.76 2.34
C VAL A 124 -5.26 -2.27 2.15
N ASP A 125 -4.23 -3.05 2.45
CA ASP A 125 -4.32 -4.51 2.32
C ASP A 125 -5.22 -5.10 3.40
N ILE A 126 -5.12 -4.67 4.66
CA ILE A 126 -6.08 -5.04 5.71
C ILE A 126 -7.51 -4.69 5.29
N ALA A 127 -7.74 -3.49 4.76
CA ALA A 127 -9.06 -3.07 4.29
C ALA A 127 -9.61 -3.95 3.16
N LYS A 128 -8.77 -4.39 2.22
CA LYS A 128 -9.19 -5.34 1.17
C LYS A 128 -9.59 -6.68 1.76
N TYR A 129 -8.82 -7.19 2.72
CA TYR A 129 -9.10 -8.46 3.37
C TYR A 129 -10.35 -8.41 4.27
N THR A 130 -10.61 -7.28 4.94
CA THR A 130 -11.81 -7.12 5.78
C THR A 130 -13.09 -6.92 4.96
N ILE A 131 -13.04 -6.11 3.90
CA ILE A 131 -14.22 -5.85 3.06
C ILE A 131 -14.53 -7.06 2.16
N GLY A 132 -13.50 -7.66 1.55
CA GLY A 132 -13.62 -8.89 0.76
C GLY A 132 -14.61 -8.79 -0.41
N ARG A 133 -14.85 -7.60 -0.98
CA ARG A 133 -15.78 -7.44 -2.10
C ARG A 133 -15.18 -7.95 -3.41
N HIS A 134 -16.01 -8.64 -4.18
CA HIS A 134 -15.69 -9.09 -5.53
C HIS A 134 -15.53 -7.91 -6.49
N ARG A 135 -14.64 -8.06 -7.47
CA ARG A 135 -14.47 -7.05 -8.53
C ARG A 135 -15.73 -7.03 -9.41
N PRO A 136 -16.15 -5.87 -9.94
CA PRO A 136 -17.35 -5.76 -10.76
C PRO A 136 -17.37 -6.63 -12.03
N HIS A 137 -16.21 -7.10 -12.50
CA HIS A 137 -16.05 -7.97 -13.67
C HIS A 137 -15.80 -9.44 -13.30
N PHE A 138 -16.06 -9.82 -12.06
CA PHE A 138 -15.74 -11.15 -11.53
C PHE A 138 -16.39 -12.28 -12.34
N ILE A 139 -17.68 -12.16 -12.67
CA ILE A 139 -18.41 -13.20 -13.43
C ILE A 139 -17.90 -13.31 -14.86
N ALA A 140 -17.58 -12.17 -15.50
CA ALA A 140 -17.06 -12.14 -16.88
C ALA A 140 -15.72 -12.88 -17.02
N VAL A 141 -14.87 -12.83 -15.99
CA VAL A 141 -13.56 -13.50 -15.96
C VAL A 141 -13.68 -14.96 -15.50
N CYS A 142 -14.44 -15.21 -14.43
CA CYS A 142 -14.49 -16.53 -13.79
C CYS A 142 -15.33 -17.55 -14.58
N LYS A 143 -16.31 -17.12 -15.37
CA LYS A 143 -17.19 -17.96 -16.22
C LYS A 143 -17.58 -19.30 -15.56
N PRO A 144 -18.33 -19.29 -14.44
CA PRO A 144 -18.67 -20.50 -13.71
C PRO A 144 -19.50 -21.47 -14.58
N LYS A 145 -18.99 -22.68 -14.82
CA LYS A 145 -19.61 -23.71 -15.69
C LYS A 145 -20.87 -24.36 -15.10
N HIS A 146 -20.94 -24.43 -13.77
CA HIS A 146 -22.08 -25.01 -13.06
C HIS A 146 -22.54 -24.00 -12.02
N MET A 147 -23.44 -23.11 -12.43
CA MET A 147 -24.28 -22.39 -11.49
C MET A 147 -25.32 -23.38 -10.94
N GLU A 148 -24.87 -24.52 -10.40
CA GLU A 148 -25.73 -25.49 -9.73
C GLU A 148 -26.21 -24.82 -8.44
N ILE A 149 -27.41 -24.29 -8.61
CA ILE A 149 -28.26 -23.58 -7.68
C ILE A 149 -28.35 -24.39 -6.38
N GLN A 150 -27.68 -23.93 -5.33
CA GLN A 150 -28.08 -24.30 -3.99
C GLN A 150 -29.09 -23.25 -3.55
N HIS A 151 -30.38 -23.58 -3.63
CA HIS A 151 -31.46 -22.79 -3.03
C HIS A 151 -31.28 -22.83 -1.51
N ILE A 152 -30.38 -22.00 -0.98
CA ILE A 152 -30.35 -21.73 0.45
C ILE A 152 -31.42 -20.65 0.66
N ALA A 153 -32.62 -21.08 1.02
CA ALA A 153 -33.67 -20.20 1.52
C ALA A 153 -33.16 -19.56 2.82
N ILE A 154 -32.60 -18.35 2.73
CA ILE A 154 -32.37 -17.52 3.91
C ILE A 154 -33.74 -16.96 4.26
N GLY A 155 -34.39 -17.58 5.24
CA GLY A 155 -35.74 -17.23 5.68
C GLY A 155 -35.87 -15.73 6.00
N GLY A 156 -37.01 -15.16 5.61
CA GLY A 156 -37.46 -13.85 6.10
C GLY A 156 -37.87 -12.80 5.06
N SER A 157 -37.86 -13.09 3.76
CA SER A 157 -38.42 -12.16 2.75
C SER A 157 -38.76 -12.90 1.47
N SER A 158 -39.87 -12.54 0.81
CA SER A 158 -40.42 -13.09 -0.44
C SER A 158 -39.53 -12.88 -1.67
N SER A 159 -38.25 -13.21 -1.55
CA SER A 159 -37.22 -12.92 -2.54
C SER A 159 -36.45 -14.20 -2.82
N ASN A 160 -36.78 -14.83 -3.96
CA ASN A 160 -36.09 -15.99 -4.53
C ASN A 160 -34.66 -15.61 -4.98
N ARG A 161 -33.77 -15.26 -4.06
CA ARG A 161 -32.38 -14.91 -4.36
C ARG A 161 -31.48 -16.12 -4.18
N THR A 162 -30.72 -16.44 -5.22
CA THR A 162 -29.83 -17.62 -5.22
C THR A 162 -28.44 -17.25 -4.73
N LEU A 163 -27.95 -17.89 -3.67
CA LEU A 163 -26.64 -17.64 -3.07
C LEU A 163 -25.67 -18.79 -3.37
N ALA A 164 -24.56 -18.49 -4.07
CA ALA A 164 -23.50 -19.45 -4.31
C ALA A 164 -22.48 -19.42 -3.15
N ILE A 165 -22.57 -20.37 -2.21
CA ILE A 165 -21.65 -20.43 -1.04
C ILE A 165 -20.46 -21.39 -1.23
N ARG A 166 -20.56 -22.50 -1.99
CA ARG A 166 -19.61 -23.61 -1.72
C ARG A 166 -19.05 -24.46 -2.86
N ARG A 167 -19.30 -24.16 -4.14
CA ARG A 167 -18.83 -25.03 -5.24
C ARG A 167 -18.33 -24.36 -6.51
N VAL A 168 -17.87 -23.11 -6.48
CA VAL A 168 -17.03 -22.64 -7.59
C VAL A 168 -15.63 -23.18 -7.34
N SER A 169 -15.35 -24.38 -7.87
CA SER A 169 -13.99 -24.90 -8.00
C SER A 169 -13.20 -23.92 -8.87
N MET A 170 -12.58 -22.94 -8.22
CA MET A 170 -11.58 -22.07 -8.83
C MET A 170 -10.35 -22.94 -9.09
N LYS A 171 -10.31 -23.55 -10.27
CA LYS A 171 -9.08 -24.16 -10.77
C LYS A 171 -8.15 -23.00 -11.14
N SER A 172 -7.04 -22.92 -10.40
CA SER A 172 -5.89 -22.08 -10.72
C SER A 172 -5.36 -22.36 -12.11
#